data_AF-A0A9X1R6A0-F1
#
_entry.id   AF-A0A9X1R6A0-F1
#
_cell.length_a   1.000
_cell.length_b   1.000
_cell.length_c   1.000
_cell.angle_alpha   90.00
_cell.angle_beta   90.00
_cell.angle_gamma   90.00
#
_symmetry.space_group_name_H-M   'P 1'
#
loop_
_entity.id
_entity.type
_entity.pdbx_description
1 polymer ?
#
loop_
_entity_poly.entity_id
_entity_poly.type
_entity_poly.pdbx_seq_one_letter_code
_entity_poly.pdbx_strand_id
1 'polypeptide(L)'
;MDISPTSISVKSDSLDSPIYCSDDPIVRAGQEAWGRLSSNMTWDDWKHVGKAHLIGRQKAMTEVRVNRPIGRRYNKAFGAWLREFGFENLNVGDRARLFEVMAHLSEVEAWLATLATSERVRLNHPTVILRKWKGSTVVPDRGAAPKPSPYAKLKSAYAEALEENHRLRRGVEASPGNAWKPTDTASAIADAMLTALSPEKAEATAKEILKRVKERKASGT
;
A
#
# COMPACT_ATOMS: atom_id res chain seq x y z
N MET A 1 -7.71 22.75 -58.00
CA MET A 1 -7.12 21.95 -56.91
C MET A 1 -7.05 22.87 -55.71
N ASP A 2 -8.06 22.77 -54.85
CA ASP A 2 -8.18 23.54 -53.62
C ASP A 2 -7.21 22.98 -52.57
N ILE A 3 -6.37 23.84 -52.01
CA ILE A 3 -5.57 23.53 -50.83
C ILE A 3 -5.93 24.60 -49.79
N SER A 4 -6.90 24.26 -48.94
CA SER A 4 -7.24 25.02 -47.74
C SER A 4 -6.02 25.11 -46.82
N PRO A 5 -5.70 26.29 -46.26
CA PRO A 5 -4.69 26.39 -45.21
C PRO A 5 -5.25 25.81 -43.91
N THR A 6 -4.56 24.80 -43.40
CA THR A 6 -4.81 24.16 -42.11
C THR A 6 -4.65 25.18 -40.97
N SER A 7 -5.75 25.49 -40.29
CA SER A 7 -5.74 26.24 -39.03
C SER A 7 -4.99 25.44 -37.96
N ILE A 8 -3.73 25.81 -37.72
CA ILE A 8 -2.99 25.38 -36.54
C ILE A 8 -3.58 26.16 -35.35
N SER A 9 -4.42 25.49 -34.58
CA SER A 9 -4.90 25.97 -33.28
C SER A 9 -3.70 25.99 -32.32
N VAL A 10 -3.05 27.15 -32.25
CA VAL A 10 -2.07 27.46 -31.21
C VAL A 10 -2.86 27.54 -29.91
N LYS A 11 -2.73 26.53 -29.05
CA LYS A 11 -3.14 26.62 -27.66
C LYS A 11 -2.40 27.81 -27.08
N SER A 12 -3.14 28.89 -26.80
CA SER A 12 -2.63 30.03 -26.06
C SER A 12 -2.17 29.52 -24.70
N ASP A 13 -0.86 29.43 -24.51
CA ASP A 13 -0.22 29.37 -23.21
C ASP A 13 -0.66 30.61 -22.43
N SER A 14 -1.63 30.41 -21.55
CA SER A 14 -2.16 31.39 -20.63
C SER A 14 -1.12 31.64 -19.52
N LEU A 15 -0.06 32.37 -19.87
CA LEU A 15 0.95 32.88 -18.94
C LEU A 15 0.50 34.16 -18.19
N ASP A 16 -0.75 34.59 -18.35
CA ASP A 16 -1.39 35.66 -17.57
C ASP A 16 -2.48 35.08 -16.66
N SER A 17 -2.09 34.30 -15.65
CA SER A 17 -3.00 33.97 -14.54
C SER A 17 -2.89 35.08 -13.49
N PRO A 18 -3.96 35.85 -13.22
CA PRO A 18 -3.87 37.05 -12.40
C PRO A 18 -3.54 36.69 -10.96
N ILE A 19 -2.36 37.12 -10.51
CA ILE A 19 -2.15 37.88 -9.27
C ILE A 19 -3.01 37.39 -8.09
N TYR A 20 -2.71 36.23 -7.53
CA TYR A 20 -3.08 35.96 -6.14
C TYR A 20 -2.06 36.65 -5.22
N CYS A 21 -1.88 37.97 -5.33
CA CYS A 21 -0.99 38.69 -4.42
C CYS A 21 -1.74 38.94 -3.12
N SER A 22 -1.46 38.12 -2.09
CA SER A 22 -1.91 38.45 -0.74
C SER A 22 -1.22 39.72 -0.26
N ASP A 23 -1.93 40.60 0.44
CA ASP A 23 -1.32 41.71 1.20
C ASP A 23 -0.43 41.19 2.33
N ASP A 24 -0.61 39.93 2.74
CA ASP A 24 0.22 39.28 3.74
C ASP A 24 1.56 38.81 3.11
N PRO A 25 2.71 39.38 3.52
CA PRO A 25 3.99 39.05 2.92
C PRO A 25 4.39 37.58 3.13
N ILE A 26 3.89 36.93 4.18
CA ILE A 26 4.17 35.51 4.47
C ILE A 26 3.38 34.62 3.51
N VAL A 27 2.12 34.97 3.23
CA VAL A 27 1.30 34.23 2.26
C VAL A 27 1.90 34.37 0.87
N ARG A 28 2.29 35.60 0.47
CA ARG A 28 2.98 35.84 -0.80
C ARG A 28 4.26 35.01 -0.95
N ALA A 29 5.13 35.02 0.07
CA ALA A 29 6.35 34.21 0.05
C ALA A 29 6.05 32.70 -0.06
N GLY A 30 4.97 32.23 0.57
CA GLY A 30 4.50 30.85 0.43
C GLY A 30 4.01 30.50 -0.96
N GLN A 31 3.36 31.44 -1.66
CA GLN A 31 2.90 31.23 -3.04
C GLN A 31 4.07 31.18 -4.02
N GLU A 32 5.03 32.09 -3.89
CA GLU A 32 6.26 32.08 -4.68
C GLU A 32 7.04 30.77 -4.47
N ALA A 33 7.17 30.33 -3.22
CA ALA A 33 7.78 29.05 -2.87
C ALA A 33 7.03 27.86 -3.46
N TRP A 34 5.70 27.88 -3.41
CA TRP A 34 4.86 26.84 -4.01
C TRP A 34 5.06 26.75 -5.53
N GLY A 35 5.18 27.88 -6.22
CA GLY A 35 5.54 27.92 -7.63
C GLY A 35 6.90 27.25 -7.91
N ARG A 36 7.91 27.54 -7.07
CA ARG A 36 9.27 26.97 -7.22
C ARG A 36 9.34 25.46 -6.96
N LEU A 37 8.53 24.93 -6.04
CA LEU A 37 8.53 23.50 -5.68
C LEU A 37 8.23 22.57 -6.87
N SER A 38 7.61 23.08 -7.95
CA SER A 38 7.41 22.33 -9.20
C SER A 38 8.72 21.96 -9.92
N SER A 39 9.75 22.78 -9.75
CA SER A 39 11.00 22.70 -10.53
C SER A 39 12.23 22.42 -9.66
N ASN A 40 12.27 22.98 -8.45
CA ASN A 40 13.37 22.77 -7.51
C ASN A 40 12.83 22.69 -6.08
N MET A 41 12.88 21.50 -5.49
CA MET A 41 12.34 21.25 -4.16
C MET A 41 13.41 21.53 -3.11
N THR A 42 13.33 22.68 -2.45
CA THR A 42 14.19 22.99 -1.30
C THR A 42 13.42 22.89 0.02
N TRP A 43 14.14 22.59 1.11
CA TRP A 43 13.53 22.60 2.45
C TRP A 43 13.01 23.99 2.83
N ASP A 44 13.71 25.04 2.40
CA ASP A 44 13.33 26.40 2.72
C ASP A 44 12.02 26.82 2.04
N ASP A 45 11.77 26.38 0.80
CA ASP A 45 10.50 26.58 0.13
C ASP A 45 9.34 25.90 0.88
N TRP A 46 9.54 24.68 1.37
CA TRP A 46 8.55 24.00 2.20
C TRP A 46 8.23 24.75 3.49
N LYS A 47 9.22 25.39 4.12
CA LYS A 47 8.99 26.24 5.30
C LYS A 47 8.10 27.45 4.96
N HIS A 48 8.34 28.11 3.83
CA HIS A 48 7.52 29.22 3.37
C HIS A 48 6.07 28.79 3.11
N VAL A 49 5.88 27.67 2.40
CA VAL A 49 4.55 27.07 2.17
C VAL A 49 3.88 26.72 3.49
N GLY A 50 4.61 26.13 4.44
CA GLY A 50 4.10 25.76 5.76
C GLY A 50 3.64 26.96 6.58
N LYS A 51 4.40 28.06 6.57
CA LYS A 51 4.02 29.32 7.25
C LYS A 51 2.73 29.91 6.65
N ALA A 52 2.61 29.97 5.33
CA ALA A 52 1.40 30.43 4.67
C ALA A 52 0.18 29.57 5.05
N HIS A 53 0.35 28.24 5.12
CA HIS A 53 -0.72 27.32 5.53
C HIS A 53 -1.17 27.52 6.98
N LEU A 54 -0.27 27.89 7.90
CA LEU A 54 -0.63 28.22 9.28
C LEU A 54 -1.52 29.47 9.34
N ILE A 55 -1.22 30.49 8.52
CA ILE A 55 -2.05 31.70 8.40
C ILE A 55 -3.43 31.34 7.85
N GLY A 56 -3.50 30.55 6.78
CA GLY A 56 -4.76 30.10 6.21
C GLY A 56 -5.62 29.31 7.21
N ARG A 57 -4.99 28.42 7.98
CA ARG A 57 -5.66 27.67 9.05
C ARG A 57 -6.25 28.61 10.10
N GLN A 58 -5.48 29.61 10.54
CA GLN A 58 -5.94 30.60 11.51
C GLN A 58 -7.11 31.44 10.96
N LYS A 59 -6.99 31.96 9.72
CA LYS A 59 -8.05 32.73 9.06
C LYS A 59 -9.34 31.94 8.94
N ALA A 60 -9.27 30.69 8.49
CA ALA A 60 -10.43 29.81 8.38
C ALA A 60 -11.07 29.53 9.75
N MET A 61 -10.26 29.32 10.80
CA MET A 61 -10.76 29.13 12.17
C MET A 61 -11.49 30.38 12.69
N THR A 62 -10.94 31.58 12.45
CA THR A 62 -11.55 32.86 12.81
C THR A 62 -12.87 33.09 12.07
N GLU A 63 -12.91 32.84 10.75
CA GLU A 63 -14.11 33.02 9.91
C GLU A 63 -15.30 32.22 10.45
N VAL A 64 -15.10 30.95 10.78
CA VAL A 64 -16.18 30.08 11.26
C VAL A 64 -16.34 30.07 12.78
N ARG A 65 -15.54 30.85 13.51
CA ARG A 65 -15.52 30.98 14.98
C ARG A 65 -15.34 29.64 15.70
N VAL A 66 -14.30 28.89 15.33
CA VAL A 66 -13.95 27.61 15.97
C VAL A 66 -12.55 27.66 16.56
N ASN A 67 -12.35 26.97 17.68
CA ASN A 67 -11.04 26.90 18.36
C ASN A 67 -10.21 25.67 17.98
N ARG A 68 -10.74 24.79 17.11
CA ARG A 68 -10.04 23.61 16.59
C ARG A 68 -10.23 23.50 15.07
N PRO A 69 -9.20 23.09 14.31
CA PRO A 69 -9.25 22.95 12.84
C PRO A 69 -9.98 21.67 12.41
N ILE A 70 -11.18 21.45 12.94
CA ILE A 70 -11.91 20.19 12.78
C ILE A 70 -13.34 20.50 12.35
N GLY A 71 -13.88 19.66 11.48
CA GLY A 71 -15.30 19.65 11.12
C GLY A 71 -15.62 20.34 9.79
N ARG A 72 -16.85 20.12 9.34
CA ARG A 72 -17.32 20.49 7.98
C ARG A 72 -17.21 21.99 7.69
N ARG A 73 -17.56 22.85 8.65
CA ARG A 73 -17.51 24.32 8.50
C ARG A 73 -16.08 24.80 8.28
N TYR A 74 -15.16 24.37 9.14
CA TYR A 74 -13.73 24.68 9.00
C TYR A 74 -13.16 24.16 7.67
N ASN A 75 -13.44 22.89 7.32
CA ASN A 75 -12.94 22.31 6.07
C ASN A 75 -13.42 23.07 4.83
N LYS A 76 -14.67 23.57 4.86
CA LYS A 76 -15.22 24.41 3.78
C LYS A 76 -14.48 25.75 3.67
N ALA A 77 -14.31 26.45 4.80
CA ALA A 77 -13.61 27.74 4.84
C ALA A 77 -12.14 27.61 4.44
N PHE A 78 -11.42 26.65 5.03
CA PHE A 78 -10.01 26.41 4.68
C PHE A 78 -9.84 25.94 3.24
N GLY A 79 -10.76 25.13 2.71
CA GLY A 79 -10.75 24.76 1.30
C GLY A 79 -11.02 25.94 0.35
N ALA A 80 -11.83 26.91 0.75
CA ALA A 80 -12.00 28.16 0.01
C ALA A 80 -10.72 28.99 0.01
N TRP A 81 -10.09 29.14 1.19
CA TRP A 81 -8.81 29.82 1.33
C TRP A 81 -7.71 29.18 0.46
N LEU A 82 -7.61 27.85 0.43
CA LEU A 82 -6.61 27.17 -0.41
C LEU A 82 -6.79 27.50 -1.90
N ARG A 83 -8.02 27.55 -2.40
CA ARG A 83 -8.31 27.93 -3.79
C ARG A 83 -8.06 29.41 -4.08
N GLU A 84 -8.38 30.26 -3.11
CA GLU A 84 -8.15 31.70 -3.21
C GLU A 84 -6.66 32.05 -3.32
N PHE A 85 -5.78 31.27 -2.70
CA PHE A 85 -4.33 31.55 -2.70
C PHE A 85 -3.52 30.57 -3.55
N GLY A 86 -4.15 29.69 -4.33
CA GLY A 86 -3.47 28.80 -5.28
C GLY A 86 -2.76 27.58 -4.67
N PHE A 87 -3.19 27.15 -3.49
CA PHE A 87 -2.67 25.97 -2.77
C PHE A 87 -3.56 24.73 -2.89
N GLU A 88 -4.61 24.75 -3.72
CA GLU A 88 -5.59 23.65 -3.78
C GLU A 88 -4.99 22.32 -4.24
N ASN A 89 -3.91 22.35 -5.01
CA ASN A 89 -3.25 21.17 -5.56
C ASN A 89 -2.28 20.50 -4.58
N LEU A 90 -2.07 21.05 -3.39
CA LEU A 90 -1.25 20.39 -2.37
C LEU A 90 -1.98 19.16 -1.81
N ASN A 91 -1.34 18.00 -1.90
CA ASN A 91 -1.89 16.74 -1.41
C ASN A 91 -2.28 16.84 0.07
N VAL A 92 -3.45 16.27 0.42
CA VAL A 92 -4.01 16.30 1.78
C VAL A 92 -3.04 15.72 2.81
N GLY A 93 -2.36 14.62 2.48
CA GLY A 93 -1.40 13.95 3.35
C GLY A 93 -0.12 14.77 3.54
N ASP A 94 0.40 15.40 2.49
CA ASP A 94 1.59 16.24 2.60
C ASP A 94 1.30 17.50 3.39
N ARG A 95 0.12 18.10 3.22
CA ARG A 95 -0.34 19.22 4.04
C ARG A 95 -0.46 18.86 5.51
N ALA A 96 -1.01 17.69 5.84
CA ALA A 96 -1.11 17.22 7.23
C ALA A 96 0.28 17.06 7.87
N ARG A 97 1.22 16.45 7.14
CA ARG A 97 2.61 16.28 7.61
C ARG A 97 3.35 17.61 7.69
N LEU A 98 3.09 18.53 6.77
CA LEU A 98 3.64 19.87 6.80
C LEU A 98 3.19 20.61 8.06
N PHE A 99 1.90 20.56 8.43
CA PHE A 99 1.44 21.14 9.70
C PHE A 99 2.14 20.52 10.92
N GLU A 100 2.35 19.21 10.90
CA GLU A 100 3.04 18.53 12.00
C GLU A 100 4.52 18.93 12.08
N VAL A 101 5.22 19.02 10.95
CA VAL A 101 6.60 19.50 10.91
C VAL A 101 6.68 20.95 11.40
N MET A 102 5.76 21.82 10.98
CA MET A 102 5.74 23.22 11.41
C MET A 102 5.47 23.37 12.92
N ALA A 103 4.73 22.44 13.53
CA ALA A 103 4.52 22.42 14.98
C ALA A 103 5.80 22.08 15.77
N HIS A 104 6.73 21.36 15.15
CA HIS A 104 8.01 20.95 15.74
C HIS A 104 9.21 21.56 14.98
N LEU A 105 9.03 22.72 14.35
CA LEU A 105 10.00 23.25 13.39
C LEU A 105 11.40 23.42 13.99
N SER A 106 11.49 23.95 15.21
CA SER A 106 12.78 24.15 15.90
C SER A 106 13.50 22.84 16.20
N GLU A 107 12.78 21.82 16.67
CA GLU A 107 13.31 20.49 16.95
C GLU A 107 13.78 19.79 15.67
N VAL A 108 12.99 19.91 14.60
CA VAL A 108 13.33 19.38 13.28
C VAL A 108 14.55 20.08 12.69
N GLU A 109 14.67 21.40 12.81
CA GLU A 109 15.83 22.15 12.34
C GLU A 109 17.09 21.84 13.13
N ALA A 110 16.98 21.71 14.45
CA ALA A 110 18.09 21.26 15.30
C ALA A 110 18.56 19.85 14.91
N TRP A 111 17.63 18.94 14.66
CA TRP A 111 17.95 17.61 14.16
C TRP A 111 18.59 17.64 12.76
N LEU A 112 18.04 18.40 11.81
CA LEU A 112 18.62 18.54 10.47
C LEU A 112 20.05 19.08 10.53
N ALA A 113 20.35 20.01 11.44
CA ALA A 113 21.69 20.53 11.65
C ALA A 113 22.72 19.47 12.09
N THR A 114 22.27 18.36 12.68
CA THR A 114 23.16 17.22 13.03
C THR A 114 23.56 16.37 11.81
N LEU A 115 22.85 16.49 10.68
CA LEU A 115 23.07 15.67 9.50
C LEU A 115 24.11 16.25 8.56
N ALA A 116 24.82 15.37 7.85
CA ALA A 116 25.73 15.77 6.79
C ALA A 116 25.01 16.57 5.69
N THR A 117 25.71 17.51 5.06
CA THR A 117 25.12 18.40 4.04
C THR A 117 24.50 17.64 2.88
N SER A 118 25.11 16.53 2.44
CA SER A 118 24.56 15.66 1.39
C SER A 118 23.22 15.02 1.79
N GLU A 119 23.08 14.64 3.06
CA GLU A 119 21.83 14.08 3.58
C GLU A 119 20.74 15.14 3.71
N ARG A 120 21.09 16.36 4.14
CA ARG A 120 20.16 17.49 4.19
C ARG A 120 19.59 17.83 2.82
N VAL A 121 20.42 17.86 1.78
CA VAL A 121 19.97 18.10 0.40
C VAL A 121 19.00 17.02 -0.07
N ARG A 122 19.28 15.75 0.26
CA ARG A 122 18.39 14.62 -0.06
C ARG A 122 17.08 14.65 0.74
N LEU A 123 17.10 15.20 1.95
CA LEU A 123 15.96 15.30 2.85
C LEU A 123 15.29 16.67 2.73
N ASN A 124 14.62 16.89 1.61
CA ASN A 124 13.96 18.16 1.31
C ASN A 124 12.42 18.13 1.45
N HIS A 125 11.81 16.96 1.58
CA HIS A 125 10.36 16.80 1.59
C HIS A 125 9.77 16.58 3.00
N PRO A 126 8.65 17.23 3.39
CA PRO A 126 8.08 17.15 4.75
C PRO A 126 7.79 15.71 5.18
N THR A 127 7.27 14.87 4.27
CA THR A 127 6.99 13.45 4.57
C THR A 127 8.25 12.66 4.96
N VAL A 128 9.38 12.91 4.29
CA VAL A 128 10.62 12.17 4.55
C VAL A 128 11.29 12.71 5.81
N ILE A 129 11.32 14.04 5.98
CA ILE A 129 11.84 14.73 7.15
C ILE A 129 11.12 14.25 8.41
N LEU A 130 9.79 14.35 8.44
CA LEU A 130 8.98 13.96 9.60
C LEU A 130 9.21 12.50 10.00
N ARG A 131 9.25 11.59 9.03
CA ARG A 131 9.48 10.16 9.28
C ARG A 131 10.87 9.91 9.88
N LYS A 132 11.91 10.56 9.35
CA LYS A 132 13.30 10.37 9.80
C LYS A 132 13.54 11.01 11.16
N TRP A 133 13.02 12.22 11.37
CA TRP A 133 13.08 12.90 12.66
C TRP A 133 12.38 12.09 13.75
N LYS A 134 11.14 11.64 13.54
CA LYS A 134 10.45 10.74 14.48
C LYS A 134 11.22 9.46 14.74
N GLY A 135 11.85 8.89 13.72
CA GLY A 135 12.69 7.70 13.89
C GLY A 135 13.92 7.96 14.75
N SER A 136 14.50 9.17 14.70
CA SER A 136 15.65 9.55 15.51
C SER A 136 15.33 9.86 16.97
N THR A 137 14.09 10.22 17.28
CA THR A 137 13.64 10.50 18.65
C THR A 137 13.24 9.23 19.41
N VAL A 138 12.99 8.12 18.70
CA VAL A 138 12.78 6.81 19.36
C VAL A 138 14.12 6.31 19.86
N VAL A 139 14.34 6.37 21.18
CA VAL A 139 15.44 5.67 21.83
C VAL A 139 15.27 4.17 21.57
N PRO A 140 16.23 3.50 20.90
CA PRO A 140 16.13 2.07 20.68
C PRO A 140 16.11 1.36 22.03
N ASP A 141 15.03 0.62 22.30
CA ASP A 141 14.98 -0.29 23.44
C ASP A 141 16.03 -1.39 23.21
N ARG A 142 17.17 -1.26 23.90
CA ARG A 142 18.29 -2.20 23.79
C ARG A 142 17.94 -3.60 24.33
N GLY A 143 16.82 -3.75 25.04
CA GLY A 143 16.30 -5.03 25.54
C GLY A 143 15.21 -5.65 24.67
N ALA A 144 14.68 -4.93 23.67
CA ALA A 144 13.64 -5.46 22.82
C ALA A 144 14.19 -6.54 21.87
N ALA A 145 13.59 -7.73 21.91
CA ALA A 145 13.91 -8.78 20.96
C ALA A 145 13.71 -8.25 19.52
N PRO A 146 14.64 -8.53 18.59
CA PRO A 146 14.52 -8.08 17.21
C PRO A 146 13.20 -8.55 16.61
N LYS A 147 12.42 -7.63 16.03
CA LYS A 147 11.22 -8.01 15.29
C LYS A 147 11.64 -8.94 14.16
N PRO A 148 11.03 -10.13 14.02
CA PRO A 148 11.41 -11.06 12.96
C PRO A 148 11.22 -10.37 11.61
N SER A 149 12.28 -10.34 10.82
CA SER A 149 12.26 -9.75 9.48
C SER A 149 11.19 -10.46 8.62
N PRO A 150 10.67 -9.83 7.57
CA PRO A 150 9.75 -10.50 6.64
C PRO A 150 10.32 -11.83 6.13
N TYR A 151 11.64 -11.88 5.90
CA TYR A 151 12.35 -13.09 5.52
C TYR A 151 12.37 -14.15 6.62
N ALA A 152 12.58 -13.77 7.88
CA ALA A 152 12.54 -14.69 9.01
C ALA A 152 11.14 -15.32 9.18
N LYS A 153 10.08 -14.54 9.02
CA LYS A 153 8.69 -15.04 9.03
C LYS A 153 8.41 -15.99 7.87
N LEU A 154 8.93 -15.68 6.69
CA LEU A 154 8.78 -16.55 5.52
C LEU A 154 9.51 -17.88 5.74
N LYS A 155 10.71 -17.85 6.33
CA LYS A 155 11.49 -19.04 6.65
C LYS A 155 10.78 -19.94 7.67
N SER A 156 10.18 -19.36 8.72
CA SER A 156 9.42 -20.15 9.70
C SER A 156 8.18 -20.79 9.06
N ALA A 157 7.41 -20.02 8.29
CA ALA A 157 6.25 -20.53 7.58
C ALA A 157 6.61 -21.64 6.56
N TYR A 158 7.77 -21.51 5.89
CA TYR A 158 8.26 -22.54 4.98
C TYR A 158 8.67 -23.83 5.71
N ALA A 159 9.29 -23.71 6.88
CA ALA A 159 9.63 -24.86 7.71
C ALA A 159 8.36 -25.59 8.18
N GLU A 160 7.36 -24.86 8.70
CA GLU A 160 6.07 -25.43 9.10
C GLU A 160 5.36 -26.14 7.94
N ALA A 161 5.35 -25.51 6.75
CA ALA A 161 4.76 -26.11 5.56
C ALA A 161 5.49 -27.40 5.12
N LEU A 162 6.82 -27.45 5.24
CA LEU A 162 7.60 -28.65 4.94
C LEU A 162 7.32 -29.78 5.93
N GLU A 163 7.27 -29.46 7.21
CA GLU A 163 6.92 -30.43 8.26
C GLU A 163 5.54 -31.03 8.02
N GLU A 164 4.55 -30.19 7.69
CA GLU A 164 3.20 -30.63 7.36
C GLU A 164 3.19 -31.49 6.08
N ASN A 165 3.96 -31.13 5.05
CA ASN A 165 4.08 -31.94 3.85
C ASN A 165 4.67 -33.33 4.16
N HIS A 166 5.72 -33.39 4.98
CA HIS A 166 6.33 -34.64 5.41
C HIS A 166 5.35 -35.48 6.25
N ARG A 167 4.53 -34.85 7.10
CA ARG A 167 3.48 -35.53 7.86
C ARG A 167 2.43 -36.15 6.94
N LEU A 168 1.92 -35.37 5.98
CA LEU A 168 0.92 -35.84 5.02
C LEU A 168 1.48 -36.93 4.10
N ARG A 169 2.72 -36.78 3.62
CA ARG A 169 3.40 -37.82 2.83
C ARG A 169 3.53 -39.12 3.59
N ARG A 170 3.93 -39.10 4.86
CA ARG A 170 3.94 -40.31 5.70
C ARG A 170 2.56 -40.93 5.86
N GLY A 171 1.51 -40.13 5.98
CA GLY A 171 0.12 -40.63 6.03
C GLY A 171 -0.32 -41.31 4.73
N VAL A 172 0.01 -40.71 3.58
CA VAL A 172 -0.27 -41.27 2.25
C VAL A 172 0.60 -42.50 1.96
N GLU A 173 1.86 -42.51 2.40
CA GLU A 173 2.74 -43.68 2.26
C GLU A 173 2.36 -44.83 3.20
N ALA A 174 1.80 -44.54 4.37
CA ALA A 174 1.27 -45.54 5.30
C ALA A 174 -0.07 -46.15 4.82
N SER A 175 -0.81 -45.44 3.96
CA SER A 175 -2.00 -45.95 3.28
C SER A 175 -1.94 -45.55 1.81
N PRO A 176 -1.05 -46.17 1.02
CA PRO A 176 -0.96 -45.87 -0.40
C PRO A 176 -2.32 -46.22 -1.00
N GLY A 177 -2.88 -45.31 -1.79
CA GLY A 177 -4.25 -45.35 -2.32
C GLY A 177 -4.63 -46.57 -3.18
N ASN A 178 -3.89 -47.68 -3.09
CA ASN A 178 -4.37 -49.01 -3.41
C ASN A 178 -4.76 -49.71 -2.10
N ALA A 179 -6.04 -49.60 -1.74
CA ALA A 179 -6.64 -50.39 -0.65
C ALA A 179 -6.57 -51.91 -0.88
N TRP A 180 -6.06 -52.35 -2.04
CA TRP A 180 -5.99 -53.72 -2.50
C TRP A 180 -4.56 -54.11 -2.85
N LYS A 181 -4.08 -55.20 -2.26
CA LYS A 181 -2.84 -55.87 -2.63
C LYS A 181 -3.14 -56.93 -3.69
N PRO A 182 -2.21 -57.25 -4.63
CA PRO A 182 -2.39 -58.33 -5.61
C PRO A 182 -2.65 -59.71 -4.99
N THR A 183 -2.33 -59.88 -3.71
CA THR A 183 -2.53 -61.12 -2.93
C THR A 183 -3.87 -61.18 -2.21
N ASP A 184 -4.67 -60.10 -2.23
CA ASP A 184 -5.94 -60.08 -1.53
C ASP A 184 -6.96 -60.99 -2.22
N THR A 185 -7.75 -61.69 -1.42
CA THR A 185 -8.75 -62.61 -1.95
C THR A 185 -9.94 -61.85 -2.53
N ALA A 186 -10.59 -62.41 -3.54
CA ALA A 186 -11.77 -61.80 -4.15
C ALA A 186 -12.90 -61.53 -3.14
N SER A 187 -13.03 -62.36 -2.09
CA SER A 187 -14.01 -62.16 -1.02
C SER A 187 -13.68 -60.95 -0.17
N ALA A 188 -12.42 -60.82 0.28
CA ALA A 188 -11.97 -59.64 1.03
C ALA A 188 -12.13 -58.36 0.19
N ILE A 189 -11.98 -58.48 -1.14
CA ILE A 189 -12.23 -57.39 -2.07
C ILE A 189 -13.71 -57.00 -2.12
N ALA A 190 -14.59 -57.98 -2.22
CA ALA A 190 -16.02 -57.74 -2.21
C ALA A 190 -16.50 -57.10 -0.89
N ASP A 191 -16.00 -57.57 0.25
CA ASP A 191 -16.42 -57.08 1.58
C ASP A 191 -16.07 -55.60 1.79
N ALA A 192 -14.86 -55.19 1.39
CA ALA A 192 -14.47 -53.78 1.50
C ALA A 192 -15.16 -52.89 0.45
N MET A 193 -15.52 -53.41 -0.72
CA MET A 193 -16.37 -52.68 -1.68
C MET A 193 -17.78 -52.44 -1.11
N LEU A 194 -18.37 -53.44 -0.45
CA LEU A 194 -19.68 -53.35 0.19
C LEU A 194 -19.67 -52.45 1.43
N THR A 195 -18.51 -52.30 2.08
CA THR A 195 -18.34 -51.36 3.21
C THR A 195 -18.26 -49.91 2.73
N ALA A 196 -17.66 -49.66 1.56
CA ALA A 196 -17.41 -48.31 1.04
C ALA A 196 -18.52 -47.76 0.11
N LEU A 197 -19.31 -48.62 -0.51
CA LEU A 197 -20.32 -48.27 -1.53
C LEU A 197 -21.73 -48.68 -1.07
N SER A 198 -22.75 -47.97 -1.55
CA SER A 198 -24.14 -48.45 -1.39
C SER A 198 -24.36 -49.76 -2.17
N PRO A 199 -25.33 -50.61 -1.75
CA PRO A 199 -25.58 -51.89 -2.41
C PRO A 199 -25.81 -51.78 -3.92
N GLU A 200 -26.59 -50.79 -4.35
CA GLU A 200 -26.90 -50.50 -5.76
C GLU A 200 -25.63 -50.13 -6.56
N LYS A 201 -24.75 -49.32 -5.97
CA LYS A 201 -23.50 -48.88 -6.61
C LYS A 201 -22.47 -50.01 -6.63
N ALA A 202 -22.43 -50.85 -5.61
CA ALA A 202 -21.59 -52.04 -5.57
C ALA A 202 -22.00 -53.03 -6.66
N GLU A 203 -23.30 -53.29 -6.83
CA GLU A 203 -23.82 -54.17 -7.88
C GLU A 203 -23.48 -53.64 -9.29
N ALA A 204 -23.70 -52.34 -9.54
CA ALA A 204 -23.36 -51.72 -10.81
C ALA A 204 -21.86 -51.81 -11.11
N THR A 205 -21.02 -51.61 -10.08
CA THR A 205 -19.55 -51.73 -10.21
C THR A 205 -19.13 -53.17 -10.51
N ALA A 206 -19.73 -54.17 -9.86
CA ALA A 206 -19.45 -55.58 -10.11
C ALA A 206 -19.81 -55.99 -11.56
N LYS A 207 -20.96 -55.50 -12.08
CA LYS A 207 -21.36 -55.73 -13.47
C LYS A 207 -20.36 -55.15 -14.48
N GLU A 208 -19.88 -53.92 -14.22
CA GLU A 208 -18.87 -53.27 -15.08
C GLU A 208 -17.52 -54.00 -15.02
N ILE A 209 -17.09 -54.46 -13.84
CA ILE A 209 -15.86 -55.28 -13.70
C ILE A 209 -15.98 -56.57 -14.54
N LEU A 210 -17.09 -57.28 -14.43
CA LEU A 210 -17.33 -58.51 -15.21
C LEU A 210 -17.31 -58.25 -16.72
N LYS A 211 -17.89 -57.13 -17.17
CA LYS A 211 -17.87 -56.71 -18.56
C LYS A 211 -16.42 -56.49 -19.05
N ARG A 212 -15.62 -55.70 -18.30
CA ARG A 212 -14.20 -55.43 -18.62
C ARG A 212 -13.35 -56.70 -18.67
N VAL A 213 -13.60 -57.65 -17.77
CA VAL A 213 -12.89 -58.94 -17.76
C VAL A 213 -13.22 -59.76 -19.01
N LYS A 214 -14.48 -59.78 -19.45
CA LYS A 214 -14.89 -60.47 -20.69
C LYS A 214 -14.25 -59.82 -21.93
N GLU A 215 -14.23 -58.49 -22.00
CA GLU A 215 -13.59 -57.73 -23.08
C GLU A 215 -12.09 -58.02 -23.15
N ARG A 216 -11.41 -58.06 -22.00
CA ARG A 216 -9.97 -58.39 -21.92
C ARG A 216 -9.68 -59.83 -22.36
N LYS A 217 -10.51 -60.80 -21.95
CA LYS A 217 -10.39 -62.19 -22.41
C LYS A 217 -10.64 -62.34 -23.92
N ALA A 218 -11.56 -61.55 -24.48
CA ALA A 218 -11.87 -61.57 -25.91
C ALA A 218 -10.80 -60.89 -26.78
N SER A 219 -10.01 -59.97 -26.21
CA SER A 219 -8.94 -59.22 -26.90
C SER A 219 -7.56 -59.90 -26.84
N GLY A 220 -7.43 -61.07 -26.21
CA GLY A 220 -6.26 -61.93 -26.35
C GLY A 220 -4.92 -61.34 -25.87
N THR A 221 -4.95 -60.44 -24.88
CA THR A 221 -3.75 -59.94 -24.17
C THR A 221 -3.81 -60.28 -22.70
#